data_AF-A0A6P0MYK5-F1
#
_entry.id   AF-A0A6P0MYK5-F1
#
_cell.length_a   1.000
_cell.length_b   1.000
_cell.length_c   1.000
_cell.angle_alpha   90.00
_cell.angle_beta   90.00
_cell.angle_gamma   90.00
#
_symmetry.space_group_name_H-M   'P 1'
#
loop_
_entity.id
_entity.type
_entity.pdbx_description
1 polymer ?
#
loop_
_entity_poly.entity_id
_entity_poly.type
_entity_poly.pdbx_seq_one_letter_code
_entity_poly.pdbx_strand_id
1 'polypeptide(L)' 'MSMASNNKIKRYLDTNILVYSIDLSKENRQKHRAALEILRPSQREVICLSSQVIAEFYAVVTSSKSVANPLTTQETIMRI' A
#
# COMPACT_ATOMS: atom_id res chain seq x y z
N MET A 1 3.18 -15.58 36.32
CA MET A 1 3.20 -15.75 34.85
C MET A 1 3.16 -14.36 34.23
N SER A 2 4.29 -13.88 33.70
CA SER A 2 4.37 -12.59 33.01
C SER A 2 3.86 -12.77 31.59
N MET A 3 2.78 -12.07 31.22
CA MET A 3 2.39 -11.91 29.82
C MET A 3 3.49 -11.09 29.16
N ALA A 4 4.34 -11.74 28.37
CA ALA A 4 5.29 -11.05 27.51
C ALA A 4 4.50 -10.05 26.66
N SER A 5 4.74 -8.75 26.88
CA SER A 5 4.24 -7.70 26.00
C SER A 5 4.73 -8.02 24.59
N ASN A 6 3.81 -8.47 23.74
CA ASN A 6 4.11 -8.83 22.36
C ASN A 6 4.26 -7.50 21.59
N ASN A 7 5.39 -6.83 21.81
CA ASN A 7 5.59 -5.45 21.39
C ASN A 7 5.83 -5.43 19.88
N LYS A 8 4.73 -5.39 19.12
CA LYS A 8 4.77 -5.33 17.67
C LYS A 8 5.28 -3.96 17.22
N ILE A 9 6.14 -3.96 16.21
CA ILE A 9 6.63 -2.76 15.56
C ILE A 9 5.50 -2.22 14.68
N LYS A 10 5.07 -0.98 14.90
CA LYS A 10 4.05 -0.32 14.10
C LYS A 10 4.70 0.51 13.01
N ARG A 11 4.26 0.31 11.77
CA ARG A 11 4.73 1.07 10.60
C ARG A 11 3.54 1.71 9.92
N TYR A 12 3.53 3.04 9.87
CA TYR A 12 2.54 3.78 9.10
C TYR A 12 2.98 3.84 7.64
N LEU A 13 2.07 3.51 6.71
CA LEU A 13 2.37 3.58 5.28
C LEU A 13 1.89 4.89 4.67
N ASP A 14 2.69 5.34 3.72
CA ASP A 14 2.33 6.40 2.79
C ASP A 14 1.61 5.82 1.57
N THR A 15 0.80 6.66 0.92
CA THR A 15 0.03 6.31 -0.28
C THR A 15 0.91 5.78 -1.41
N ASN A 16 2.13 6.32 -1.57
CA ASN A 16 3.04 5.91 -2.64
C ASN A 16 3.38 4.42 -2.58
N ILE A 17 3.48 3.82 -1.39
CA ILE A 17 3.76 2.38 -1.24
C ILE A 17 2.60 1.56 -1.83
N LEU A 18 1.36 1.97 -1.58
CA LEU A 18 0.18 1.31 -2.14
C LEU A 18 0.11 1.49 -3.66
N VAL A 19 0.37 2.70 -4.17
CA VAL A 19 0.37 2.97 -5.62
C VAL A 19 1.42 2.12 -6.34
N TYR A 20 2.66 2.10 -5.85
CA TYR A 20 3.71 1.29 -6.47
C TYR A 20 3.45 -0.20 -6.35
N SER A 21 2.68 -0.67 -5.35
CA SER A 21 2.34 -2.09 -5.22
C SER A 21 1.50 -2.64 -6.39
N ILE A 22 0.83 -1.76 -7.16
CA ILE A 22 0.01 -2.15 -8.32
C ILE A 22 0.52 -1.58 -9.64
N ASP A 23 1.50 -0.67 -9.61
CA ASP A 23 2.08 -0.08 -10.82
C ASP A 23 3.04 -1.07 -11.51
N LEU A 24 2.60 -1.62 -12.64
CA LEU A 24 3.36 -2.59 -13.44
C LEU A 24 4.17 -1.94 -14.57
N SER A 25 4.28 -0.60 -14.60
CA SER A 25 5.08 0.11 -15.59
C SER A 25 6.56 -0.29 -15.52
N LYS A 26 7.24 -0.27 -16.66
CA LYS A 26 8.68 -0.61 -16.73
C LYS A 26 9.52 0.35 -15.89
N GLU A 27 9.13 1.61 -15.85
CA GLU A 27 9.83 2.70 -15.14
C GLU A 27 9.81 2.51 -13.62
N ASN A 28 8.68 2.04 -13.06
CA ASN A 28 8.53 1.86 -11.61
C ASN A 28 8.78 0.44 -11.12
N ARG A 29 9.29 -0.49 -11.95
CA ARG A 29 9.52 -1.90 -11.59
C ARG A 29 10.32 -2.08 -10.29
N GLN A 30 11.35 -1.27 -10.06
CA GLN A 30 12.14 -1.34 -8.82
C GLN A 30 11.32 -0.91 -7.59
N LYS A 31 10.54 0.17 -7.73
CA LYS A 31 9.66 0.66 -6.67
C LYS A 31 8.53 -0.32 -6.38
N HIS A 32 7.96 -0.95 -7.42
CA HIS A 32 6.98 -2.02 -7.30
C HIS A 32 7.53 -3.17 -6.45
N ARG A 33 8.73 -3.66 -6.76
CA ARG A 33 9.38 -4.70 -5.97
C ARG A 33 9.58 -4.27 -4.52
N ALA A 34 10.09 -3.05 -4.29
CA ALA A 34 10.30 -2.54 -2.93
C ALA A 34 9.00 -2.39 -2.15
N ALA A 35 7.93 -1.93 -2.78
CA ALA A 35 6.60 -1.83 -2.18
C ALA A 35 6.07 -3.19 -1.73
N LEU A 36 6.22 -4.23 -2.55
CA LEU A 36 5.82 -5.59 -2.19
C LEU A 36 6.61 -6.14 -1.00
N GLU A 37 7.90 -5.82 -0.87
CA GLU A 37 8.69 -6.21 0.30
C GLU A 37 8.23 -5.46 1.57
N ILE A 38 7.87 -4.18 1.47
CA ILE A 38 7.33 -3.40 2.59
C ILE A 38 5.95 -3.92 3.02
N LEU A 39 5.12 -4.36 2.07
CA LEU A 39 3.77 -4.90 2.30
C LEU A 39 3.75 -6.36 2.78
N ARG A 40 4.92 -6.97 3.00
CA ARG A 40 5.07 -8.31 3.59
C ARG A 40 5.42 -8.16 5.08
N PRO A 41 4.44 -7.89 5.97
CA PRO A 41 4.74 -7.74 7.39
C PRO A 41 5.28 -9.06 7.96
N SER A 42 6.36 -8.96 8.73
CA SER A 42 6.77 -10.06 9.60
C SER A 42 5.73 -10.29 10.71
N GLN A 43 5.78 -11.44 11.39
CA GLN A 43 4.90 -11.71 12.54
C GLN A 43 5.00 -10.66 13.68
N ARG A 44 6.06 -9.85 13.66
CA ARG A 44 6.35 -8.80 14.64
C ARG A 44 5.91 -7.41 14.20
N GLU A 45 5.39 -7.25 12.98
CA GLU A 45 5.01 -5.94 12.44
C GLU A 45 3.49 -5.79 12.34
N VAL A 46 3.02 -4.56 12.54
CA VAL A 46 1.68 -4.12 12.20
C VAL A 46 1.80 -2.96 11.23
N ILE A 47 1.17 -3.13 10.08
CA ILE A 47 1.04 -2.08 9.08
C ILE A 47 -0.18 -1.22 9.42
N CYS A 48 0.01 0.09 9.47
CA CYS A 48 -1.01 1.07 9.80
C CYS A 48 -1.31 1.96 8.60
N LEU A 49 -2.59 2.22 8.37
CA LEU A 49 -3.11 3.11 7.33
C LEU A 49 -4.09 4.09 7.96
N SER A 50 -4.19 5.29 7.39
CA SER A 50 -5.28 6.22 7.70
C SER A 50 -6.34 6.19 6.59
N SER A 51 -7.53 6.69 6.90
CA SER A 51 -8.57 6.94 5.89
C SER A 51 -8.10 7.89 4.79
N GLN A 52 -7.23 8.86 5.13
CA GLN A 52 -6.63 9.77 4.14
C GLN A 52 -5.77 9.01 3.12
N VAL A 53 -4.91 8.08 3.57
CA VAL A 53 -4.07 7.27 2.67
C VAL A 53 -4.92 6.41 1.74
N ILE A 54 -6.03 5.85 2.25
CA ILE A 54 -6.98 5.08 1.44
C ILE A 54 -7.65 5.97 0.39
N ALA A 55 -8.10 7.17 0.78
CA ALA A 55 -8.75 8.11 -0.13
C ALA A 55 -7.81 8.61 -1.23
N GLU A 56 -6.56 8.92 -0.87
CA GLU A 56 -5.54 9.35 -1.83
C GLU A 56 -5.18 8.21 -2.79
N PHE A 57 -5.00 6.99 -2.28
CA PHE A 57 -4.77 5.82 -3.13
C PHE A 57 -5.89 5.66 -4.15
N TYR A 58 -7.15 5.67 -3.71
CA TYR A 58 -8.32 5.58 -4.58
C TYR A 58 -8.30 6.67 -5.67
N ALA A 59 -8.07 7.93 -5.28
CA ALA A 59 -8.05 9.06 -6.21
C ALA A 59 -6.92 8.94 -7.24
N VAL A 60 -5.72 8.49 -6.84
CA VAL A 60 -4.58 8.31 -7.74
C VAL A 60 -4.84 7.19 -8.74
N VAL A 61 -5.26 6.02 -8.28
CA VAL A 61 -5.33 4.83 -9.14
C VAL A 61 -6.53 4.82 -10.06
N THR A 62 -7.55 5.64 -9.79
CA THR A 62 -8.73 5.80 -10.67
C THR A 62 -8.62 7.00 -11.62
N SER A 63 -7.58 7.84 -11.48
CA SER A 63 -7.40 9.07 -12.25
C SER A 63 -6.48 8.85 -13.45
N SER A 64 -7.00 9.04 -14.67
CA SER A 64 -6.21 9.05 -15.91
C SER A 64 -5.19 10.18 -16.00
N LYS A 65 -5.28 11.19 -15.13
CA LYS A 65 -4.28 12.27 -15.03
C LYS A 65 -3.07 11.86 -14.19
N SER A 66 -3.23 10.85 -13.35
CA SER A 66 -2.25 10.45 -12.32
C SER A 66 -1.54 9.16 -12.68
N VAL A 67 -2.21 8.25 -13.39
CA VAL A 67 -1.65 6.97 -13.85
C VAL A 67 -1.99 6.69 -15.30
N ALA A 68 -1.09 6.01 -16.02
CA ALA A 68 -1.25 5.70 -17.44
C ALA A 68 -2.41 4.72 -17.71
N ASN A 69 -2.65 3.78 -16.79
CA ASN A 69 -3.71 2.79 -16.88
C ASN A 69 -4.55 2.83 -15.58
N PRO A 70 -5.52 3.74 -15.48
CA PRO A 70 -6.35 3.84 -14.28
C PRO A 70 -7.22 2.59 -14.10
N LEU A 71 -7.33 2.15 -12.86
CA LEU A 71 -8.27 1.12 -12.44
C LEU A 71 -9.69 1.67 -12.42
N THR A 72 -10.65 0.80 -12.69
CA THR A 72 -12.06 1.09 -12.42
C THR A 72 -12.31 1.19 -10.92
N THR A 73 -13.38 1.88 -10.54
CA THR A 73 -13.84 1.94 -9.14
C THR A 73 -14.00 0.55 -8.52
N GLN A 74 -14.57 -0.39 -9.26
CA GLN A 74 -14.78 -1.76 -8.78
C GLN A 74 -13.46 -2.51 -8.56
N GLU A 75 -12.51 -2.37 -9.48
CA GLU A 75 -11.16 -2.93 -9.35
C GLU A 75 -10.38 -2.37 -8.16
N THR A 76 -10.57 -1.09 -7.85
CA THR A 76 -9.93 -0.44 -6.71
C THR A 76 -10.52 -0.92 -5.39
N ILE A 77 -11.85 -1.03 -5.29
CA ILE A 77 -12.53 -1.53 -4.08
C ILE A 77 -12.11 -2.96 -3.74
N MET A 78 -11.95 -3.83 -4.75
CA MET A 78 -11.48 -5.22 -4.53
C MET A 78 -10.03 -5.33 -4.03
N ARG A 79 -9.25 -4.25 -4.07
CA ARG A 79 -7.84 -4.22 -3.65
C ARG A 79 -7.61 -3.59 -2.27
N ILE A 80 -8.65 -3.01 -1.68
CA ILE A 80 -8.66 -2.44 -0.32
C ILE A 80 -9.22 -3.49 0.64
#